data_AF-B1HV39-F1
#
_entry.id   AF-B1HV39-F1
#
_cell.length_a   1.000
_cell.length_b   1.000
_cell.length_c   1.000
_cell.angle_alpha   90.00
_cell.angle_beta   90.00
_cell.angle_gamma   90.00
#
_symmetry.space_group_name_H-M   'P 1'
#
loop_
_entity.id
_entity.type
_entity.pdbx_description
1 polymer ?
#
loop_
_entity_poly.entity_id
_entity_poly.type
_entity_poly.pdbx_seq_one_letter_code
_entity_poly.pdbx_strand_id
1 'polypeptide(L)'
;MCFISLFFLNACTNNENKDSWNLKIQNVGNYSKEDGDKKIKIAILDSGINKRHFAKNLITKSYNVITNENKTNDEFDHGTKIASIIIDEKIGINIM
;
A
#
# COMPACT_ATOMS: atom_id res chain seq x y z
N MET A 1 -21.56 28.09 -38.19
CA MET A 1 -20.90 28.10 -36.86
C MET A 1 -21.86 27.43 -35.90
N CYS A 2 -21.54 26.41 -35.10
CA CYS A 2 -20.28 25.79 -34.74
C CYS A 2 -20.63 24.34 -34.35
N PHE A 3 -20.03 23.34 -34.99
CA PHE A 3 -20.18 21.94 -34.56
C PHE A 3 -19.22 21.73 -33.38
N ILE A 4 -19.75 21.66 -32.16
CA ILE A 4 -18.96 21.24 -31.00
C ILE A 4 -18.93 19.71 -31.01
N SER A 5 -17.86 19.16 -31.58
CA SER A 5 -17.55 17.74 -31.50
C SER A 5 -17.15 17.42 -30.06
N LEU A 6 -17.97 16.59 -29.38
CA LEU A 6 -17.62 16.00 -28.09
C LEU A 6 -16.54 14.94 -28.32
N PHE A 7 -15.29 15.27 -28.00
CA PHE A 7 -14.23 14.28 -27.90
C PHE A 7 -14.39 13.49 -26.60
N PHE A 8 -14.96 12.30 -26.67
CA PHE A 8 -14.83 11.30 -25.62
C PHE A 8 -13.40 10.74 -25.67
N LEU A 9 -12.49 11.28 -24.85
CA LEU A 9 -11.26 10.57 -24.51
C LEU A 9 -11.64 9.37 -23.64
N ASN A 10 -11.84 8.21 -24.25
CA ASN A 10 -11.68 6.96 -23.55
C ASN A 10 -10.19 6.80 -23.23
N ALA A 11 -9.80 7.18 -22.02
CA ALA A 11 -8.54 6.72 -21.46
C ALA A 11 -8.68 5.21 -21.24
N CYS A 12 -8.23 4.42 -22.22
CA CYS A 12 -7.92 3.02 -21.99
C CYS A 12 -6.78 2.99 -20.97
N THR A 13 -7.12 2.89 -19.69
CA THR A 13 -6.15 2.52 -18.66
C THR A 13 -5.83 1.06 -18.96
N ASN A 14 -4.71 0.83 -19.64
CA ASN A 14 -4.13 -0.49 -19.70
C ASN A 14 -3.93 -0.93 -18.26
N ASN A 15 -4.61 -2.01 -17.90
CA ASN A 15 -4.45 -2.71 -16.63
C ASN A 15 -3.10 -3.46 -16.71
N GLU A 16 -2.02 -2.71 -16.89
CA GLU A 16 -0.69 -3.22 -16.64
C GLU A 16 -0.67 -3.44 -15.14
N ASN A 17 -0.57 -4.70 -14.71
CA ASN A 17 0.02 -5.01 -13.42
C ASN A 17 1.40 -4.36 -13.42
N LYS A 18 1.44 -3.09 -12.99
CA LYS A 18 2.65 -2.33 -12.75
C LYS A 18 3.25 -2.90 -11.48
N ASP A 19 3.84 -4.08 -11.61
CA ASP A 19 4.74 -4.59 -10.60
C ASP A 19 5.74 -3.47 -10.33
N SER A 20 5.74 -2.98 -9.10
CA SER A 20 6.57 -1.84 -8.75
C SER A 20 8.03 -2.19 -9.05
N TRP A 21 8.77 -1.26 -9.67
CA TRP A 21 10.12 -1.51 -10.17
C TRP A 21 11.06 -2.11 -9.10
N ASN A 22 10.86 -1.73 -7.83
CA ASN A 22 11.60 -2.26 -6.69
C ASN A 22 11.36 -3.76 -6.45
N LEU A 23 10.13 -4.24 -6.62
CA LEU A 23 9.80 -5.66 -6.46
C LEU A 23 10.44 -6.51 -7.56
N LYS A 24 10.51 -5.95 -8.78
CA LYS A 24 11.18 -6.60 -9.92
C LYS A 24 12.68 -6.75 -9.69
N ILE A 25 13.35 -5.71 -9.15
CA ILE A 25 14.79 -5.78 -8.83
C ILE A 25 15.06 -6.76 -7.69
N GLN A 26 14.21 -6.76 -6.66
CA GLN A 26 14.31 -7.70 -5.56
C GLN A 26 13.91 -9.13 -5.95
N ASN A 27 13.39 -9.33 -7.16
CA ASN A 27 12.95 -10.61 -7.69
C ASN A 27 11.87 -11.27 -6.81
N VAL A 28 11.00 -10.45 -6.22
CA VAL A 28 10.01 -10.89 -5.21
C VAL A 28 9.05 -11.95 -5.76
N GLY A 29 8.68 -11.84 -7.04
CA GLY A 29 7.82 -12.83 -7.71
C GLY A 29 8.42 -14.24 -7.81
N ASN A 30 9.74 -14.39 -7.59
CA ASN A 30 10.43 -15.68 -7.58
C ASN A 30 10.72 -16.18 -6.16
N TYR A 31 10.33 -15.44 -5.11
CA TYR A 31 10.38 -15.98 -3.76
C TYR A 31 9.32 -17.07 -3.61
N SER A 32 9.73 -18.22 -3.06
CA SER A 32 8.78 -19.22 -2.58
C SER A 32 7.96 -18.57 -1.47
N LYS A 33 6.65 -18.41 -1.70
CA LYS A 33 5.73 -18.11 -0.61
C LYS A 33 5.79 -19.29 0.37
N GLU A 34 6.23 -19.05 1.60
CA GLU A 34 6.12 -20.07 2.64
C GLU A 34 4.62 -20.29 2.93
N ASP A 35 4.11 -21.48 2.58
CA ASP A 35 2.73 -21.86 2.86
C ASP A 35 2.49 -22.02 4.37
N GLY A 36 1.57 -21.22 4.92
CA GLY A 36 0.36 -21.85 5.49
C GLY A 36 -0.16 -21.31 6.82
N ASP A 37 0.63 -21.29 7.90
CA ASP A 37 0.04 -21.15 9.25
C ASP A 37 0.68 -20.09 10.16
N LYS A 38 1.80 -19.49 9.74
CA LYS A 38 2.54 -18.56 10.60
C LYS A 38 1.96 -17.15 10.50
N LYS A 39 1.16 -16.76 11.49
CA LYS A 39 0.66 -15.39 11.64
C LYS A 39 1.81 -14.43 12.00
N ILE A 40 2.32 -13.69 11.02
CA ILE A 40 3.37 -12.69 11.21
C ILE A 40 2.72 -11.36 11.65
N LYS A 41 3.27 -10.74 12.70
CA LYS A 41 2.94 -9.37 13.11
C LYS A 41 4.14 -8.48 12.88
N ILE A 42 3.94 -7.37 12.18
CA ILE A 42 4.98 -6.38 11.90
C ILE A 42 4.62 -5.10 12.66
N ALA A 43 5.55 -4.61 13.48
CA ALA A 43 5.43 -3.31 14.13
C ALA A 43 6.16 -2.26 13.29
N ILE A 44 5.50 -1.15 13.01
CA ILE A 44 6.06 -0.02 12.26
C ILE A 44 6.12 1.17 13.22
N LEU A 45 7.32 1.71 13.44
CA LEU A 45 7.56 2.90 14.24
C LEU A 45 7.99 4.02 13.28
N ASP A 46 7.05 4.92 12.98
CA ASP A 46 7.23 5.99 11.98
C ASP A 46 6.24 7.14 12.28
N SER A 47 6.02 8.06 11.35
CA SER A 47 5.12 9.23 11.45
C SER A 47 3.64 8.88 11.61
N GLY A 48 3.27 7.61 11.40
CA GLY A 48 1.90 7.10 11.47
C GLY A 48 1.55 6.30 10.23
N ILE A 49 0.30 5.86 10.14
CA ILE A 49 -0.24 5.21 8.93
C ILE A 49 -1.64 5.76 8.68
N ASN A 50 -1.88 6.27 7.47
CA ASN A 50 -3.22 6.67 7.04
C ASN A 50 -4.04 5.44 6.62
N LYS A 51 -4.99 5.05 7.47
CA LYS A 51 -5.81 3.84 7.28
C LYS A 51 -6.65 3.85 5.99
N ARG A 52 -6.91 5.01 5.37
CA ARG A 52 -7.81 5.09 4.20
C ARG A 52 -7.23 4.49 2.93
N HIS A 53 -5.91 4.31 2.85
CA HIS A 53 -5.24 4.05 1.58
C HIS A 53 -5.09 2.55 1.22
N PHE A 54 -4.75 1.66 2.17
CA PHE A 54 -4.51 0.23 1.82
C PHE A 54 -4.55 -0.77 2.99
N ALA A 55 -4.86 -0.34 4.22
CA ALA A 55 -4.51 -1.16 5.40
C ALA A 55 -5.62 -1.35 6.46
N LYS A 56 -6.89 -1.01 6.16
CA LYS A 56 -7.97 -1.04 7.19
C LYS A 56 -8.12 -2.39 7.88
N ASN A 57 -7.96 -3.49 7.13
CA ASN A 57 -8.19 -4.84 7.67
C ASN A 57 -6.91 -5.52 8.17
N LEU A 58 -5.73 -4.93 7.90
CA LEU A 58 -4.42 -5.49 8.29
C LEU A 58 -3.87 -4.86 9.58
N ILE A 59 -4.29 -3.63 9.91
CA ILE A 59 -3.85 -2.94 11.14
C ILE A 59 -4.61 -3.46 12.35
N THR A 60 -3.97 -4.34 13.12
CA THR A 60 -4.56 -4.96 14.34
C THR A 60 -4.34 -4.14 15.62
N LYS A 61 -3.29 -3.31 15.67
CA LYS A 61 -2.96 -2.40 16.78
C LYS A 61 -2.38 -1.09 16.23
N SER A 62 -2.63 0.01 16.91
CA SER A 62 -2.16 1.35 16.54
C SER A 62 -2.00 2.18 17.81
N TYR A 63 -0.91 2.95 17.88
CA TYR A 63 -0.63 3.82 19.01
C TYR A 63 0.20 5.03 18.57
N ASN A 64 -0.21 6.22 19.02
CA ASN A 64 0.53 7.45 18.84
C ASN A 64 1.14 7.86 20.18
N VAL A 65 2.48 7.82 20.28
CA VAL A 65 3.23 8.19 21.49
C VAL A 65 3.20 9.69 21.78
N ILE A 66 2.97 10.53 20.77
CA ILE A 66 2.95 11.99 20.88
C ILE A 66 1.62 12.45 21.48
N THR A 67 0.50 11.89 21.00
CA THR A 67 -0.85 12.24 21.49
C THR A 67 -1.38 11.31 22.57
N ASN A 68 -0.68 10.19 22.84
CA ASN A 68 -1.09 9.16 23.79
C ASN A 68 -2.45 8.51 23.45
N GLU A 69 -2.69 8.26 22.16
CA GLU A 69 -3.95 7.72 21.63
C GLU A 69 -3.77 6.39 20.88
N ASN A 70 -4.79 5.52 20.90
CA ASN A 70 -4.80 4.24 20.16
C ASN A 70 -5.14 4.37 18.66
N LYS A 71 -4.79 5.52 18.07
CA LYS A 71 -4.94 5.80 16.65
C LYS A 71 -3.70 6.55 16.16
N THR A 72 -3.28 6.22 14.95
CA THR A 72 -2.24 6.94 14.21
C THR A 72 -2.88 7.59 13.00
N ASN A 73 -2.40 8.79 12.67
CA ASN A 73 -2.63 9.44 11.40
C ASN A 73 -1.26 9.88 10.88
N ASP A 74 -1.02 9.69 9.59
CA ASP A 74 0.22 10.13 8.96
C ASP A 74 -0.06 11.41 8.17
N GLU A 75 0.55 12.51 8.58
CA GLU A 75 0.35 13.81 7.93
C GLU A 75 1.30 14.03 6.75
N PHE A 76 2.42 13.30 6.72
CA PHE A 76 3.50 13.49 5.74
C PHE A 76 3.69 12.29 4.81
N ASP A 77 2.81 11.29 4.91
CA ASP A 77 2.79 10.04 4.13
C ASP A 77 4.07 9.19 4.20
N HIS A 78 5.02 9.48 5.10
CA HIS A 78 6.25 8.72 5.22
C HIS A 78 5.97 7.30 5.75
N GLY A 79 5.41 7.18 6.95
CA GLY A 79 5.06 5.89 7.54
C GLY A 79 4.01 5.11 6.74
N THR A 80 3.10 5.82 6.06
CA THR A 80 2.12 5.24 5.14
C THR A 80 2.82 4.57 3.96
N LYS A 81 3.80 5.23 3.32
CA LYS A 81 4.58 4.61 2.23
C LYS A 81 5.42 3.44 2.70
N ILE A 82 6.05 3.54 3.87
CA ILE A 82 6.80 2.43 4.47
C ILE A 82 5.88 1.22 4.68
N ALA A 83 4.69 1.43 5.25
CA ALA A 83 3.72 0.37 5.43
C ALA A 83 3.28 -0.23 4.08
N SER A 84 3.12 0.56 3.01
CA SER A 84 2.73 0.02 1.70
C SER A 84 3.77 -0.93 1.12
N ILE A 85 5.06 -0.60 1.21
CA ILE A 85 6.14 -1.47 0.72
C ILE A 85 6.16 -2.82 1.44
N ILE A 86 5.64 -2.88 2.66
CA ILE A 86 5.63 -4.11 3.45
C ILE A 86 4.37 -4.94 3.16
N ILE A 87 3.18 -4.35 3.24
CA ILE A 87 1.91 -5.09 3.33
C ILE A 87 0.87 -4.75 2.24
N ASP A 88 1.15 -3.85 1.31
CA ASP A 88 0.21 -3.55 0.23
C ASP A 88 0.06 -4.74 -0.72
N GLU A 89 -1.16 -5.00 -1.20
CA GLU A 89 -1.44 -6.16 -2.08
C GLU A 89 -0.71 -6.09 -3.43
N LYS A 90 -0.39 -4.88 -3.91
CA LYS A 90 0.21 -4.64 -5.23
C LYS A 90 1.69 -4.34 -5.15
N ILE A 91 2.12 -3.61 -4.13
CA ILE A 91 3.50 -3.13 -4.01
C ILE A 91 4.24 -3.65 -2.77
N GLY A 92 3.57 -4.49 -1.97
CA GLY A 92 4.11 -5.08 -0.75
C GLY A 92 4.98 -6.31 -1.00
N ILE A 93 5.92 -6.55 -0.10
CA ILE A 93 6.75 -7.77 -0.11
C ILE A 93 6.06 -8.92 0.66
N ASN A 94 5.37 -8.60 1.75
CA ASN A 94 4.65 -9.55 2.59
C ASN A 94 3.16 -9.54 2.24
N ILE A 95 2.85 -10.12 1.09
CA ILE A 95 1.50 -10.20 0.55
C ILE A 95 0.83 -11.46 1.14
N MET A 96 -0.15 -11.27 2.03
CA MET A 96 -1.01 -12.34 2.55
C MET A 96 -1.98 -12.86 1.49
#